data_AF-X0PGT9-F1
#
_entry.id   AF-X0PGT9-F1
#
_cell.length_a   1.000
_cell.length_b   1.000
_cell.length_c   1.000
_cell.angle_alpha   90.00
_cell.angle_beta   90.00
_cell.angle_gamma   90.00
#
_symmetry.space_group_name_H-M   'P 1'
#
loop_
_entity.id
_entity.type
_entity.pdbx_description
1 polymer ?
#
loop_
_entity_poly.entity_id
_entity_poly.type
_entity_poly.pdbx_seq_one_letter_code
_entity_poly.pdbx_strand_id
1 'polypeptide(L)'
;MRQIEMLFNKYKDAPLTQELVDYHQNLVNRLKTDIMQAAKSENVPTRITNLESMINVMTRWLQIRLSGKPFNGEMSHFKYVSNSTKPVFKRRVHKIKGSQGHRSSRH
;
A
#
# COMPACT_ATOMS: atom_id res chain seq x y z
N MET A 1 -0.77 6.48 -11.15
CA MET A 1 0.08 6.27 -9.94
C MET A 1 -0.64 5.49 -8.84
N ARG A 2 -1.84 5.88 -8.39
CA ARG A 2 -2.56 5.18 -7.30
C ARG A 2 -2.91 3.71 -7.59
N GLN A 3 -3.17 3.37 -8.86
CA GLN A 3 -3.35 1.98 -9.29
C GLN A 3 -2.10 1.12 -9.02
N ILE A 4 -0.91 1.68 -9.25
CA ILE A 4 0.37 0.98 -9.05
C ILE A 4 0.58 0.73 -7.55
N GLU A 5 0.24 1.69 -6.69
CA GLU A 5 0.26 1.52 -5.22
C GLU A 5 -0.65 0.37 -4.77
N MET A 6 -1.92 0.35 -5.20
CA MET A 6 -2.86 -0.72 -4.85
C MET A 6 -2.40 -2.09 -5.34
N LEU A 7 -1.88 -2.13 -6.57
CA LEU A 7 -1.41 -3.34 -7.20
C LEU A 7 -0.18 -3.91 -6.47
N PHE A 8 0.79 -3.07 -6.16
CA PHE A 8 1.95 -3.44 -5.35
C PHE A 8 1.52 -4.00 -3.99
N ASN A 9 0.62 -3.32 -3.28
CA ASN A 9 0.14 -3.79 -1.99
C ASN A 9 -0.64 -5.11 -2.08
N LYS A 10 -1.26 -5.41 -3.23
CA LYS A 10 -1.98 -6.68 -3.44
C LYS A 10 -1.04 -7.87 -3.51
N TYR A 11 0.10 -7.73 -4.18
CA TYR A 11 1.03 -8.86 -4.39
C TYR A 11 2.24 -8.86 -3.45
N LYS A 12 2.47 -7.82 -2.64
CA LYS A 12 3.68 -7.71 -1.80
C LYS A 12 3.90 -8.91 -0.86
N ASP A 13 2.82 -9.58 -0.46
CA ASP A 13 2.82 -10.75 0.45
C ASP A 13 2.63 -12.08 -0.31
N ALA A 14 2.43 -12.04 -1.63
CA ALA A 14 2.31 -13.24 -2.45
C ALA A 14 3.63 -14.03 -2.50
N PRO A 15 3.60 -15.34 -2.79
CA PRO A 15 4.80 -16.14 -3.03
C PRO A 15 5.69 -15.51 -4.11
N LEU A 16 7.01 -15.55 -3.92
CA LEU A 16 7.95 -14.99 -4.89
C LEU A 16 8.16 -16.00 -6.02
N THR A 17 7.32 -15.92 -7.06
CA THR A 17 7.45 -16.70 -8.30
C THR A 17 8.27 -15.94 -9.33
N GLN A 18 8.87 -16.64 -10.28
CA GLN A 18 9.61 -16.00 -11.38
C GLN A 18 8.72 -15.03 -12.17
N GLU A 19 7.50 -15.46 -12.51
CA GLU A 19 6.52 -14.62 -13.21
C GLU A 19 6.22 -13.32 -12.46
N LEU A 20 6.10 -13.38 -11.13
CA LEU A 20 5.88 -12.19 -10.30
C LEU A 20 7.09 -11.26 -10.31
N VAL A 21 8.30 -11.81 -10.28
CA VAL A 21 9.55 -11.04 -10.37
C VAL A 21 9.66 -10.35 -11.72
N ASP A 22 9.41 -11.06 -12.82
CA ASP A 22 9.46 -10.50 -14.18
C ASP A 22 8.41 -9.39 -14.36
N TYR A 23 7.18 -9.65 -13.90
CA TYR A 23 6.11 -8.67 -13.87
C TYR A 23 6.52 -7.41 -13.08
N HIS A 24 7.09 -7.60 -11.89
CA HIS A 24 7.54 -6.51 -11.04
C HIS A 24 8.66 -5.68 -11.68
N GLN A 25 9.65 -6.34 -12.29
CA GLN A 25 10.75 -5.67 -12.99
C GLN A 25 10.24 -4.85 -14.17
N ASN A 26 9.31 -5.39 -14.97
CA ASN A 26 8.67 -4.65 -16.06
C ASN A 26 7.94 -3.40 -15.56
N LEU A 27 7.22 -3.51 -14.43
CA LEU A 27 6.52 -2.39 -13.82
C LEU A 27 7.50 -1.30 -13.33
N VAL A 28 8.61 -1.69 -12.68
CA VAL A 28 9.66 -0.76 -12.24
C VAL A 28 10.34 -0.09 -13.43
N ASN A 29 10.61 -0.83 -14.51
CA ASN A 29 11.21 -0.28 -15.72
C ASN A 29 10.29 0.77 -16.36
N ARG A 30 8.99 0.47 -16.49
CA ARG A 30 8.00 1.42 -17.02
C ARG A 30 7.86 2.70 -16.18
N LEU A 31 8.01 2.59 -14.86
CA LEU A 31 8.07 3.75 -13.97
C LEU A 31 9.30 4.62 -14.25
N LYS A 32 10.46 4.00 -14.48
CA LYS A 32 11.74 4.69 -14.75
C LYS A 32 11.82 5.31 -16.13
N THR A 33 11.20 4.70 -17.14
CA THR A 33 11.24 5.19 -18.53
C THR A 33 10.06 6.13 -18.79
N ASP A 34 8.91 5.58 -19.14
CA ASP A 34 7.81 6.31 -19.79
C ASP A 34 7.19 7.30 -18.82
N ILE A 35 6.96 6.86 -17.58
CA ILE A 35 6.22 7.64 -16.59
C ILE A 35 7.11 8.74 -16.01
N MET A 36 8.40 8.47 -15.81
CA MET A 36 9.38 9.49 -15.38
C MET A 36 9.58 10.56 -16.45
N GLN A 37 9.70 10.16 -17.73
CA GLN A 37 9.82 11.12 -18.83
C GLN A 37 8.57 12.00 -18.93
N ALA A 38 7.37 11.41 -18.89
CA ALA A 38 6.12 12.16 -18.87
C ALA A 38 6.03 13.14 -17.68
N ALA A 39 6.43 12.72 -16.48
CA ALA A 39 6.43 13.59 -15.29
C ALA A 39 7.41 14.76 -15.41
N LYS A 40 8.56 14.56 -16.07
CA LYS A 40 9.51 15.63 -16.39
C LYS A 40 8.93 16.62 -17.41
N SER A 41 8.26 16.11 -18.44
CA SER A 41 7.60 16.94 -19.46
C SER A 41 6.45 17.78 -18.88
N GLU A 42 5.68 17.23 -17.95
CA GLU A 42 4.62 17.95 -17.23
C GLU A 42 5.16 18.97 -16.21
N ASN A 43 6.47 18.95 -15.92
CA ASN A 43 7.17 19.85 -15.01
C ASN A 43 6.51 19.96 -13.61
N VAL A 44 6.08 18.81 -13.07
CA VAL A 44 5.48 18.71 -11.73
C VAL A 44 6.47 18.02 -10.78
N PRO A 45 7.24 18.75 -9.97
CA PRO A 45 8.30 18.18 -9.13
C PRO A 45 7.81 17.13 -8.14
N THR A 46 6.61 17.34 -7.59
CA THR A 46 5.99 16.40 -6.63
C THR A 46 5.72 15.03 -7.26
N ARG A 47 5.43 14.96 -8.56
CA ARG A 47 5.26 13.67 -9.27
C ARG A 47 6.58 12.94 -9.42
N ILE A 48 7.66 13.66 -9.71
CA ILE A 48 9.02 13.10 -9.81
C ILE A 48 9.43 12.51 -8.46
N THR A 49 9.29 13.27 -7.37
CA THR A 49 9.60 12.79 -6.02
C THR A 49 8.77 11.57 -5.62
N ASN A 50 7.48 11.56 -5.97
CA ASN A 50 6.62 10.41 -5.69
C ASN A 50 7.04 9.17 -6.50
N LEU A 51 7.41 9.32 -7.78
CA LEU A 51 7.92 8.23 -8.61
C LEU A 51 9.22 7.65 -8.08
N GLU A 52 10.17 8.50 -7.70
CA GLU A 52 11.44 8.08 -7.08
C GLU A 52 11.19 7.30 -5.79
N SER A 53 10.26 7.79 -4.95
CA SER A 53 9.88 7.08 -3.74
C SER A 53 9.29 5.71 -4.05
N MET A 54 8.37 5.60 -5.01
CA MET A 54 7.78 4.32 -5.42
C MET A 54 8.85 3.33 -5.91
N ILE A 55 9.73 3.79 -6.81
CA ILE A 55 10.81 2.96 -7.37
C ILE A 55 11.71 2.44 -6.25
N ASN A 56 12.03 3.27 -5.26
CA ASN A 56 12.83 2.88 -4.11
C ASN A 56 12.12 1.81 -3.27
N VAL A 57 10.84 2.01 -2.91
CA VAL A 57 10.05 1.03 -2.17
C VAL A 57 9.98 -0.32 -2.88
N MET A 58 9.68 -0.30 -4.18
CA MET A 58 9.54 -1.50 -5.01
C MET A 58 10.87 -2.26 -5.13
N THR A 59 11.96 -1.53 -5.38
CA THR A 59 13.32 -2.11 -5.45
C THR A 59 13.71 -2.74 -4.12
N ARG A 60 13.46 -2.04 -3.01
CA ARG A 60 13.75 -2.52 -1.65
C ARG A 60 12.91 -3.74 -1.29
N TRP A 61 11.64 -3.79 -1.70
CA TRP A 61 10.78 -4.97 -1.52
C TRP A 61 11.41 -6.20 -2.16
N LEU A 62 11.84 -6.12 -3.42
CA LEU A 62 12.44 -7.25 -4.13
C LEU A 62 13.73 -7.71 -3.42
N GLN A 63 14.60 -6.77 -3.02
CA GLN A 63 15.82 -7.09 -2.26
C GLN A 63 15.51 -7.81 -0.93
N ILE A 64 14.53 -7.34 -0.17
CA ILE A 64 14.11 -7.95 1.10
C ILE A 64 13.58 -9.37 0.86
N ARG A 65 12.72 -9.56 -0.16
CA ARG A 65 12.15 -10.86 -0.49
C ARG A 65 13.22 -11.86 -0.96
N LEU A 66 14.17 -11.41 -1.77
CA LEU A 66 15.32 -12.22 -2.21
C LEU A 66 16.22 -12.63 -1.05
N SER A 67 16.33 -11.79 0.00
CA SER A 67 17.06 -12.13 1.23
C SER A 67 16.32 -13.13 2.15
N GLY A 68 15.15 -13.62 1.74
CA GLY A 68 14.32 -14.53 2.54
C GLY A 68 13.57 -13.86 3.68
N LYS A 69 13.57 -12.51 3.75
CA LYS A 69 12.90 -11.75 4.82
C LYS A 69 11.50 -11.31 4.37
N PRO A 70 10.51 -11.25 5.28
CA PRO A 70 9.22 -10.67 5.01
C PRO A 70 9.32 -9.14 4.85
N PHE A 71 8.47 -8.58 4.00
CA PHE A 71 8.37 -7.13 3.82
C PHE A 71 7.37 -6.53 4.83
N ASN A 72 7.88 -6.04 5.96
CA ASN A 72 7.08 -5.56 7.11
C ASN A 72 6.55 -4.12 6.94
N GLY A 73 6.01 -3.82 5.76
CA GLY A 73 5.36 -2.55 5.49
C GLY A 73 4.48 -2.62 4.24
N GLU A 74 4.03 -1.45 3.80
CA GLU A 74 3.24 -1.26 2.59
C GLU A 74 3.60 0.05 1.92
N MET A 75 3.12 0.24 0.69
CA MET A 75 3.17 1.53 0.03
C MET A 75 1.90 2.31 0.37
N SER A 76 2.04 3.52 0.91
CA SER A 76 0.92 4.44 1.10
C SER A 76 1.34 5.83 0.67
N HIS A 77 0.49 6.50 -0.13
CA HIS A 77 0.81 7.82 -0.70
C HIS A 77 2.17 7.81 -1.40
N PHE A 78 2.43 6.76 -2.18
CA PHE A 78 3.68 6.57 -2.94
C PHE A 78 4.95 6.39 -2.11
N LYS A 79 4.84 6.22 -0.79
CA LYS A 79 5.96 6.09 0.16
C LYS A 79 5.88 4.79 0.96
N TYR A 80 7.02 4.35 1.49
CA TYR A 80 7.05 3.21 2.41
C TYR A 80 6.45 3.60 3.76
N VAL A 81 5.50 2.82 4.25
CA VAL A 81 4.93 2.92 5.59
C VAL A 81 5.14 1.59 6.30
N SER A 82 5.80 1.65 7.46
CA SER A 82 6.01 0.47 8.29
C SER A 82 4.68 0.01 8.88
N ASN A 83 4.49 -1.30 9.01
CA ASN A 83 3.32 -1.85 9.70
C ASN A 83 3.25 -1.39 11.17
N SER A 84 4.40 -1.14 11.81
CA SER A 84 4.47 -0.61 13.18
C SER A 84 4.00 0.84 13.32
N THR A 85 4.01 1.62 12.23
CA THR A 85 3.62 3.03 12.23
C THR A 85 2.13 3.25 12.01
N LYS A 86 1.34 2.20 11.75
CA LYS A 86 -0.11 2.34 11.59
C LYS A 86 -0.77 2.45 12.97
N PRO A 87 -1.54 3.53 13.24
CA PRO A 87 -2.30 3.62 14.47
C PRO A 87 -3.34 2.50 14.52
N VAL A 88 -3.16 1.55 15.45
CA VAL A 88 -4.16 0.52 15.75
C VAL A 88 -5.27 1.19 16.55
N PHE A 89 -6.29 1.71 15.88
CA PHE A 89 -7.50 2.20 16.56
C PHE A 89 -8.22 1.02 17.19
N LYS A 90 -8.07 0.83 18.51
CA LYS A 90 -8.88 -0.14 19.27
C LYS A 90 -10.34 0.31 19.21
N ARG A 91 -11.15 -0.38 18.41
CA ARG A 91 -12.60 -0.15 18.37
C ARG A 91 -13.21 -0.63 19.69
N ARG A 92 -13.40 0.28 20.65
CA ARG A 92 -14.25 -0.01 21.83
C ARG A 92 -15.69 -0.09 21.33
N VAL A 93 -16.18 -1.32 21.16
CA VAL A 93 -17.61 -1.55 20.98
C VAL A 93 -18.26 -1.31 22.34
N HIS A 94 -18.76 -0.10 22.58
CA HIS A 94 -19.67 0.14 23.69
C HIS A 94 -20.97 -0.63 23.41
N LYS A 95 -21.08 -1.84 23.97
CA LYS A 95 -22.37 -2.52 24.05
C LYS A 95 -23.27 -1.70 24.97
N ILE A 96 -24.14 -0.88 24.40
CA ILE A 96 -25.28 -0.31 25.12
C ILE A 96 -26.16 -1.50 25.49
N LYS A 97 -26.01 -2.02 26.71
CA LYS A 97 -27.02 -2.89 27.31
C LYS A 97 -28.24 -2.01 27.60
N GLY A 98 -29.14 -1.91 26.63
CA GLY A 98 -30.46 -1.33 26.82
C GLY A 98 -31.22 -2.16 27.85
N SER A 99 -31.22 -1.66 29.08
CA SER A 99 -32.03 -2.15 30.20
C SER A 99 -33.51 -1.80 29.95
N GLN A 100 -34.35 -2.83 29.99
CA GLN A 100 -35.68 -2.90 30.63
C GLN A 100 -36.73 -1.76 30.46
N GLY A 101 -37.93 -2.14 30.01
CA GLY A 101 -39.23 -1.49 30.25
C GLY A 101 -39.57 -0.35 29.28
N HIS A 102 -40.67 -0.32 28.52
CA HIS A 102 -42.06 -0.57 28.91
C HIS A 102 -42.88 -1.06 27.70
N ARG A 103 -43.66 -2.15 27.88
CA ARG A 103 -44.82 -2.44 27.03
C ARG A 103 -45.99 -1.59 27.55
N SER A 104 -46.36 -0.55 26.83
CA SER A 104 -47.64 0.14 27.05
C SER A 104 -48.72 -0.58 26.25
N SER A 105 -49.54 -1.36 26.95
CA SER A 105 -50.87 -1.76 26.49
C SER A 105 -51.78 -0.52 26.50
N ARG A 106 -52.54 -0.31 25.42
CA ARG A 106 -53.75 0.52 25.46
C ARG A 106 -54.89 -0.20 24.72
N HIS A 107 -56.03 -0.07 25.38
CA HIS A 107 -57.32 -0.72 25.23
C HIS A 107 -58.14 -0.12 24.07
#